data_AF-A0A3C0EC67-F1
#
_entry.id   AF-A0A3C0EC67-F1
#
_cell.length_a   1.000
_cell.length_b   1.000
_cell.length_c   1.000
_cell.angle_alpha   90.00
_cell.angle_beta   90.00
_cell.angle_gamma   90.00
#
_symmetry.space_group_name_H-M   'P 1'
#
loop_
_entity.id
_entity.type
_entity.pdbx_description
1 polymer ?
#
loop_
_entity_poly.entity_id
_entity_poly.type
_entity_poly.pdbx_seq_one_letter_code
_entity_poly.pdbx_strand_id
1 'polypeptide(L)'
;MIFPVPERADVLETKSQVLGLTLNGKSIAYPLELLSRRLVVNDTLGGQDLVVVAIDRGVGARAYQRKTHEFSLLLTGPEDGSLILTDLNDRRWRVEEDALVLLEDPRQRLLRLPSRASYWFGWYRFPSRYSDLCWLG
;
A
#
# COMPACT_ATOMS: atom_id res chain seq x y z
N MET A 1 29.61 -25.65 -19.28
CA MET A 1 28.15 -25.54 -19.50
C MET A 1 27.69 -24.26 -18.87
N ILE A 2 27.16 -23.34 -19.68
CA ILE A 2 26.57 -22.08 -19.24
C ILE A 2 25.10 -22.14 -19.64
N PHE A 3 24.19 -21.84 -18.72
CA PHE A 3 22.76 -21.77 -19.00
C PHE A 3 22.44 -20.32 -19.39
N PRO A 4 21.81 -20.06 -20.55
CA PRO A 4 21.40 -18.71 -20.88
C PRO A 4 20.21 -18.31 -20.01
N VAL A 5 20.39 -17.22 -19.25
CA VAL A 5 19.30 -16.52 -18.57
C VAL A 5 18.56 -15.73 -19.65
N PRO A 6 17.24 -15.87 -19.82
CA PRO A 6 16.49 -15.03 -20.75
C PRO A 6 16.54 -13.57 -20.32
N GLU A 7 17.27 -12.75 -21.07
CA GLU A 7 17.13 -11.30 -21.12
C GLU A 7 15.70 -10.98 -21.61
N ARG A 8 14.78 -10.70 -20.68
CA ARG A 8 13.61 -9.82 -20.81
C ARG A 8 12.64 -10.08 -19.67
N ALA A 9 13.00 -9.56 -18.52
CA ALA A 9 12.03 -8.92 -17.67
C ALA A 9 12.68 -7.58 -17.33
N ASP A 10 12.09 -6.49 -17.80
CA ASP A 10 12.46 -5.12 -17.46
C ASP A 10 12.02 -4.86 -16.01
N VAL A 11 12.69 -5.57 -15.12
CA VAL A 11 12.41 -5.64 -13.70
C VAL A 11 12.89 -4.34 -13.08
N LEU A 12 11.99 -3.65 -12.37
CA LEU A 12 12.25 -2.61 -11.37
C LEU A 12 13.72 -2.58 -10.95
N GLU A 13 14.37 -1.42 -11.07
CA GLU A 13 15.78 -1.27 -10.70
C GLU A 13 16.06 -2.04 -9.40
N THR A 14 17.18 -2.75 -9.37
CA THR A 14 17.74 -3.63 -8.31
C THR A 14 17.65 -3.08 -6.86
N LYS A 15 17.11 -1.88 -6.62
CA LYS A 15 16.92 -1.25 -5.31
C LYS A 15 15.48 -0.86 -4.96
N SER A 16 14.47 -1.21 -5.75
CA SER A 16 13.08 -0.83 -5.44
C SER A 16 12.54 -1.56 -4.20
N GLN A 17 12.16 -0.79 -3.18
CA GLN A 17 11.47 -1.31 -2.00
C GLN A 17 9.98 -1.54 -2.30
N VAL A 18 9.42 -2.60 -1.74
CA VAL A 18 8.00 -2.91 -1.87
C VAL A 18 7.36 -3.19 -0.52
N LEU A 19 6.07 -2.88 -0.41
CA LEU A 19 5.20 -3.41 0.63
C LEU A 19 4.59 -4.71 0.12
N GLY A 20 5.07 -5.85 0.62
CA GLY A 20 4.48 -7.16 0.35
C GLY A 20 3.28 -7.43 1.26
N LEU A 21 2.20 -7.93 0.67
CA LEU A 21 0.98 -8.29 1.38
C LEU A 21 0.48 -9.66 0.90
N THR A 22 0.11 -10.52 1.83
CA THR A 22 -0.51 -11.83 1.54
C THR A 22 -1.81 -11.95 2.33
N LEU A 23 -2.93 -12.12 1.63
CA LEU A 23 -4.26 -12.30 2.22
C LEU A 23 -4.98 -13.45 1.51
N ASN A 24 -5.58 -14.35 2.28
CA ASN A 24 -6.36 -15.49 1.77
C ASN A 24 -5.64 -16.27 0.65
N GLY A 25 -4.33 -16.52 0.82
CA GLY A 25 -3.51 -17.27 -0.13
C GLY A 25 -3.13 -16.51 -1.41
N LYS A 26 -3.54 -15.24 -1.57
CA LYS A 26 -3.09 -14.36 -2.65
C LYS A 26 -2.07 -13.37 -2.15
N SER A 27 -1.06 -13.09 -2.95
CA SER A 27 -0.03 -12.12 -2.60
C SER A 27 0.13 -11.04 -3.66
N ILE A 28 0.48 -9.85 -3.22
CA ILE A 28 0.75 -8.68 -4.04
C ILE A 28 1.91 -7.89 -3.42
N ALA A 29 2.64 -7.16 -4.25
CA ALA A 29 3.68 -6.24 -3.82
C ALA A 29 3.36 -4.84 -4.36
N TYR A 30 3.31 -3.84 -3.47
CA TYR A 30 3.13 -2.44 -3.83
C TYR A 30 4.48 -1.74 -3.84
N PRO A 31 4.96 -1.22 -4.98
CA PRO A 31 6.18 -0.44 -5.02
C PRO A 31 6.08 0.80 -4.13
N LEU A 32 7.08 1.05 -3.29
CA LEU A 32 7.07 2.26 -2.44
C LEU A 32 7.11 3.54 -3.28
N GLU A 33 7.72 3.51 -4.47
CA GLU A 33 7.67 4.63 -5.42
C GLU A 33 6.25 4.95 -5.90
N LEU A 34 5.43 3.92 -6.16
CA LEU A 34 4.03 4.12 -6.50
C LEU A 34 3.29 4.77 -5.31
N LEU A 35 3.56 4.27 -4.10
CA LEU A 35 2.90 4.73 -2.88
C LEU A 35 3.34 6.14 -2.49
N SER A 36 4.59 6.54 -2.73
CA SER A 36 5.05 7.90 -2.46
C SER A 36 4.38 8.95 -3.37
N ARG A 37 3.94 8.54 -4.57
CA ARG A 37 3.20 9.39 -5.50
C ARG A 37 1.69 9.39 -5.24
N ARG A 38 1.10 8.22 -5.02
CA ARG A 38 -0.36 8.08 -4.85
C ARG A 38 -0.83 8.35 -3.43
N LEU A 39 0.03 8.12 -2.44
CA LEU A 39 -0.19 8.26 -0.99
C LEU A 39 -1.27 7.33 -0.40
N VAL A 40 -2.35 7.07 -1.13
CA VAL A 40 -3.47 6.21 -0.75
C VAL A 40 -3.85 5.34 -1.95
N VAL A 41 -3.98 4.03 -1.73
CA VAL A 41 -4.41 3.07 -2.75
C VAL A 41 -5.49 2.17 -2.15
N ASN A 42 -6.72 2.28 -2.65
CA ASN A 42 -7.78 1.30 -2.36
C ASN A 42 -7.62 0.11 -3.31
N ASP A 43 -7.68 -1.11 -2.77
CA ASP A 43 -7.57 -2.34 -3.55
C ASP A 43 -8.40 -3.46 -2.91
N THR A 44 -8.50 -4.59 -3.61
CA THR A 44 -9.13 -5.82 -3.15
C THR A 44 -8.20 -7.01 -3.44
N LEU A 45 -7.74 -7.68 -2.39
CA LEU A 45 -6.86 -8.84 -2.48
C LEU A 45 -7.49 -10.04 -1.79
N GLY A 46 -7.58 -11.17 -2.49
CA GLY A 46 -8.11 -12.40 -1.88
C GLY A 46 -9.56 -12.28 -1.40
N GLY A 47 -10.36 -11.39 -2.02
CA GLY A 47 -11.73 -11.10 -1.60
C GLY A 47 -11.85 -10.17 -0.39
N GLN A 48 -10.73 -9.61 0.07
CA GLN A 48 -10.70 -8.67 1.19
C GLN A 48 -10.36 -7.26 0.70
N ASP A 49 -11.23 -6.32 1.03
CA ASP A 49 -11.06 -4.90 0.74
C ASP A 49 -10.05 -4.27 1.70
N LEU A 50 -9.05 -3.59 1.12
CA LEU A 50 -7.94 -3.00 1.84
C LEU A 50 -7.57 -1.61 1.30
N VAL A 51 -6.95 -0.81 2.15
CA VAL A 51 -6.31 0.45 1.75
C VAL A 51 -4.85 0.43 2.14
N VAL A 52 -3.98 0.81 1.21
CA VAL A 52 -2.55 1.01 1.45
C VAL A 52 -2.29 2.50 1.58
N VAL A 53 -1.60 2.88 2.66
CA VAL A 53 -1.32 4.26 3.02
C VAL A 53 0.19 4.43 3.10
N ALA A 54 0.71 5.43 2.39
CA ALA A 54 2.09 5.87 2.52
C ALA A 54 2.29 6.60 3.85
N ILE A 55 3.35 6.26 4.57
CA ILE A 55 3.73 6.87 5.85
C ILE A 55 5.14 7.48 5.74
N ASP A 56 5.52 8.29 6.72
CA ASP A 56 6.87 8.88 6.81
C ASP A 56 7.29 9.57 5.50
N ARG A 57 6.36 10.34 4.91
CA ARG A 57 6.53 11.02 3.61
C ARG A 57 6.82 10.08 2.44
N GLY A 58 6.29 8.86 2.47
CA GLY A 58 6.45 7.88 1.40
C GLY A 58 7.68 6.99 1.54
N VAL A 59 8.42 7.07 2.65
CA VAL A 59 9.52 6.16 2.98
C VAL A 59 8.99 4.79 3.40
N GLY A 60 7.80 4.74 4.00
CA GLY A 60 7.14 3.51 4.42
C GLY A 60 5.72 3.42 3.89
N ALA A 61 5.11 2.26 4.09
CA ALA A 61 3.69 2.08 3.84
C ALA A 61 3.07 1.09 4.82
N ARG A 62 1.77 1.22 5.04
CA ARG A 62 0.96 0.31 5.85
C ARG A 62 -0.32 -0.04 5.09
N ALA A 63 -0.78 -1.26 5.25
CA ALA A 63 -2.06 -1.73 4.72
C ALA A 63 -3.07 -1.87 5.86
N TYR A 64 -4.30 -1.45 5.65
CA TYR A 64 -5.41 -1.56 6.60
C TYR A 64 -6.62 -2.20 5.92
N GLN A 65 -7.52 -2.77 6.71
CA GLN A 65 -8.86 -3.08 6.21
C GLN A 65 -9.53 -1.79 5.76
N ARG A 66 -10.32 -1.83 4.68
CA ARG A 66 -11.23 -0.72 4.35
C ARG A 66 -12.70 -1.09 4.48
N LYS A 67 -13.03 -2.39 4.49
CA LYS A 67 -14.42 -2.88 4.41
C LYS A 67 -15.11 -2.22 3.22
N THR A 68 -16.15 -1.41 3.45
CA THR A 68 -16.89 -0.68 2.42
C THR A 68 -16.41 0.76 2.22
N HIS A 69 -15.43 1.23 3.00
CA HIS A 69 -14.91 2.59 2.88
C HIS A 69 -13.98 2.72 1.65
N GLU A 70 -14.05 3.88 1.01
CA GLU A 70 -13.18 4.31 -0.08
C GLU A 70 -12.47 5.58 0.39
N PHE A 71 -11.14 5.59 0.38
CA PHE A 71 -10.34 6.71 0.88
C PHE A 71 -9.66 7.46 -0.26
N SER A 72 -9.69 8.79 -0.24
CA SER A 72 -9.21 9.61 -1.38
C SER A 72 -8.12 10.60 -1.00
N LEU A 73 -8.25 11.24 0.17
CA LEU A 73 -7.40 12.35 0.56
C LEU A 73 -6.55 11.98 1.77
N LEU A 74 -5.26 12.27 1.70
CA LEU A 74 -4.34 12.22 2.83
C LEU A 74 -3.92 13.64 3.19
N LEU A 75 -4.16 14.04 4.44
CA LEU A 75 -3.74 15.33 5.00
C LEU A 75 -2.83 15.11 6.21
N THR A 76 -1.99 16.09 6.49
CA THR A 76 -1.26 16.16 7.76
C THR A 76 -2.10 16.96 8.76
N GLY A 77 -2.33 16.38 9.94
CA GLY A 77 -3.00 17.00 11.06
C GLY A 77 -2.25 18.28 11.47
N PRO A 78 -2.94 19.41 11.63
CA PRO A 78 -2.29 20.71 11.83
C PRO A 78 -1.54 20.82 13.16
N GLU A 79 -1.86 19.99 14.16
CA GLU A 79 -1.34 20.13 15.52
C GLU A 79 -0.21 19.14 15.85
N ASP A 80 -0.29 17.90 15.38
CA ASP A 80 0.58 16.80 15.82
C ASP A 80 1.33 16.11 14.66
N GLY A 81 1.11 16.55 13.42
CA GLY A 81 1.69 15.90 12.25
C GLY A 81 1.08 14.52 11.94
N SER A 82 -0.04 14.17 12.57
CA SER A 82 -0.74 12.90 12.30
C SER A 82 -1.21 12.82 10.86
N LEU A 83 -1.29 11.61 10.32
CA LEU A 83 -1.83 11.39 8.99
C LEU A 83 -3.35 11.19 9.09
N ILE A 84 -4.10 11.95 8.32
CA ILE A 84 -5.56 11.91 8.28
C ILE A 84 -6.03 11.51 6.89
N LEU A 85 -6.88 10.48 6.83
CA LEU A 85 -7.60 10.08 5.64
C LEU A 85 -9.02 10.64 5.64
N THR A 86 -9.56 10.90 4.45
CA THR A 86 -10.98 11.21 4.25
C THR A 86 -11.63 10.12 3.42
N ASP A 87 -12.76 9.59 3.90
CA ASP A 87 -13.59 8.67 3.12
C ASP A 87 -14.59 9.41 2.20
N LEU A 88 -15.24 8.69 1.29
CA LEU A 88 -16.23 9.29 0.37
C LEU A 88 -17.47 9.91 1.04
N ASN A 89 -17.67 9.70 2.35
CA ASN A 89 -18.74 10.34 3.12
C ASN A 89 -18.23 11.54 3.93
N ASP A 90 -17.07 12.09 3.57
CA ASP A 90 -16.38 13.20 4.25
C ASP A 90 -15.96 12.91 5.71
N ARG A 91 -15.92 11.63 6.10
CA ARG A 91 -15.52 11.25 7.46
C ARG A 91 -14.01 11.17 7.55
N ARG A 92 -13.47 11.64 8.68
CA ARG A 92 -12.03 11.73 8.91
C ARG A 92 -11.50 10.59 9.77
N TRP A 93 -10.44 9.98 9.29
CA TRP A 93 -9.82 8.82 9.91
C TRP A 93 -8.35 9.11 10.20
N ARG A 94 -7.92 9.01 11.46
CA ARG A 94 -6.51 9.07 11.83
C ARG A 94 -5.83 7.75 11.48
N VAL A 95 -4.66 7.84 10.86
CA VAL A 95 -3.78 6.71 10.61
C VAL A 95 -2.94 6.47 11.86
N GLU A 96 -3.23 5.38 12.58
CA GLU A 96 -2.42 4.91 13.70
C GLU A 96 -1.58 3.69 13.30
N GLU A 97 -0.72 3.21 14.19
CA GLU A 97 0.15 2.08 13.88
C GLU A 97 -0.62 0.76 13.69
N ASP A 98 -1.68 0.54 14.47
CA ASP A 98 -2.45 -0.70 14.53
C ASP A 98 -3.81 -0.60 13.82
N ALA A 99 -4.31 0.61 13.55
CA ALA A 99 -5.60 0.82 12.90
C ALA A 99 -5.74 2.18 12.19
N LEU A 100 -6.74 2.28 11.31
CA LEU A 100 -7.38 3.57 11.02
C LEU A 100 -8.46 3.80 12.06
N VAL A 101 -8.46 4.98 12.67
CA VAL A 101 -9.39 5.34 13.74
C VAL A 101 -10.23 6.52 13.31
N LEU A 102 -11.54 6.34 13.30
CA LEU A 102 -12.44 7.43 13.01
C LEU A 102 -12.38 8.50 14.10
N LEU A 103 -12.25 9.77 13.71
CA LEU A 103 -12.17 10.88 14.66
C LEU A 103 -13.49 11.17 15.38
N GLU A 104 -14.62 10.98 14.70
CA GLU A 104 -15.97 11.22 15.26
C GLU A 104 -16.40 10.17 16.29
N ASP A 105 -15.98 8.92 16.08
CA ASP A 105 -16.22 7.80 17.00
C ASP A 105 -14.99 6.88 17.03
N PRO A 106 -14.09 7.06 18.01
CA PRO A 106 -12.86 6.27 18.14
C PRO A 106 -13.07 4.77 18.35
N ARG A 107 -14.29 4.33 18.65
CA ARG A 107 -14.64 2.89 18.70
C ARG A 107 -14.67 2.27 17.30
N GLN A 108 -14.88 3.08 16.26
CA GLN A 108 -14.86 2.62 14.89
C GLN A 108 -13.40 2.57 14.40
N ARG A 109 -12.88 1.34 14.32
CA ARG A 109 -11.50 1.05 13.94
C ARG A 109 -11.45 0.11 12.74
N LEU A 110 -10.49 0.35 11.83
CA LEU A 110 -10.16 -0.56 10.74
C LEU A 110 -8.74 -1.07 10.93
N LEU A 111 -8.62 -2.37 11.24
CA LEU A 111 -7.36 -2.95 11.70
C LEU A 111 -6.30 -2.98 10.61
N ARG A 112 -5.04 -2.81 11.03
CA ARG A 112 -3.87 -3.00 10.17
C ARG A 112 -3.79 -4.45 9.73
N LEU A 113 -3.41 -4.62 8.47
CA LEU A 113 -3.16 -5.91 7.85
C LEU A 113 -1.68 -6.28 7.98
N PRO A 114 -1.37 -7.57 8.26
CA PRO A 114 0.00 -8.05 8.29
C PRO A 114 0.65 -7.81 6.94
N SER A 115 1.65 -6.94 6.90
CA SER A 115 2.37 -6.55 5.70
C SER A 115 3.86 -6.47 6.02
N ARG A 116 4.70 -6.73 5.02
CA ARG A 116 6.15 -6.77 5.20
C ARG A 116 6.80 -5.83 4.20
N ALA A 117 7.52 -4.82 4.70
CA ALA A 117 8.50 -4.13 3.87
C ALA A 117 9.59 -5.13 3.50
N SER A 118 9.85 -5.30 2.21
CA SER A 118 10.90 -6.18 1.71
C SER A 118 11.57 -5.52 0.51
N TYR A 119 12.87 -5.75 0.36
CA TYR A 119 13.56 -5.41 -0.88
C TYR A 119 13.16 -6.42 -1.96
N TRP A 120 13.01 -5.95 -3.20
CA TRP A 120 12.50 -6.72 -4.33
C TRP A 120 13.19 -8.08 -4.59
N PHE A 121 14.44 -8.26 -4.13
CA PHE A 121 15.25 -9.49 -4.33
C PHE A 121 14.73 -10.79 -3.70
N GLY A 122 13.56 -10.80 -3.03
CA GLY A 122 12.93 -12.02 -2.51
C GLY A 122 11.66 -12.48 -3.23
N TRP A 123 11.21 -11.80 -4.29
CA TRP A 123 9.81 -11.87 -4.75
C TRP A 123 9.60 -12.32 -6.21
N TYR A 124 10.52 -13.13 -6.76
CA TYR A 124 10.49 -13.65 -8.15
C TYR A 124 9.27 -14.51 -8.56
N ARG A 125 8.23 -14.64 -7.73
CA ARG A 125 7.12 -15.58 -7.95
C ARG A 125 5.71 -14.99 -7.86
N PHE A 126 5.56 -13.67 -7.77
CA PHE A 126 4.23 -13.05 -7.67
C PHE A 126 3.95 -12.07 -8.81
N PRO A 127 2.80 -12.17 -9.49
CA PRO A 127 2.43 -11.25 -10.54
C PRO A 127 2.21 -9.85 -9.95
N SER A 128 3.03 -8.88 -10.37
CA SER A 128 2.71 -7.47 -10.19
C SER A 128 1.53 -7.12 -11.07
N ARG A 129 0.42 -6.62 -10.52
CA ARG A 129 -0.70 -6.11 -11.32
C ARG A 129 -0.42 -4.76 -12.01
N TYR A 130 0.74 -4.18 -11.75
CA TYR A 130 1.14 -2.84 -12.20
C TYR A 130 2.45 -2.85 -13.00
N SER A 131 2.73 -3.95 -13.71
CA SER A 131 3.86 -4.05 -14.65
C SER A 131 3.74 -3.10 -15.85
N ASP A 132 2.55 -2.56 -16.12
CA ASP A 132 2.26 -1.78 -17.32
C ASP A 132 2.23 -0.25 -17.11
N LEU A 133 2.66 0.26 -15.94
CA LEU A 133 2.66 1.71 -15.65
C LEU A 133 4.02 2.40 -15.86
N CYS A 134 5.00 1.72 -16.46
CA CYS A 134 6.08 2.41 -17.14
C CYS A 134 5.62 2.77 -18.54
N TRP A 135 5.81 4.04 -18.93
CA TRP A 135 5.59 4.60 -20.27
C TRP A 135 4.14 5.02 -20.58
N LEU A 136 3.84 6.29 -20.32
CA LEU A 136 3.21 7.17 -21.31
C LEU A 136 3.53 8.64 -20.92
N GLY A 137 4.43 9.26 -21.71
CA GLY A 137 4.54 10.71 -21.93
C GLY A 137 5.43 11.49 -20.98
#